data_AF-A0A437AJJ9-F1
#
_entry.id   AF-A0A437AJJ9-F1
#
_cell.length_a   1.000
_cell.length_b   1.000
_cell.length_c   1.000
_cell.angle_alpha   90.00
_cell.angle_beta   90.00
_cell.angle_gamma   90.00
#
_symmetry.space_group_name_H-M   'P 1'
#
loop_
_entity.id
_entity.type
_entity.pdbx_description
1 polymer ?
#
loop_
_entity_poly.entity_id
_entity_poly.type
_entity_poly.pdbx_seq_one_letter_code
_entity_poly.pdbx_strand_id
1 'polypeptide(L)'
;MNIKKDYFLVIITIVICSAAGIALWKVLKKKDKDLPEEKAIEKRKEIIKQLEEELKTQEHNLLGEGIVLLDENINDDLDKTKVKGLDIFTDGSVVLVNAANDTFSIGGGGLNKAITDYVAKRNGLNENNKWRMLFGGDTGEFKDRIAYSVYDKGRVLHLVGLKGDEVGKLNLKIEEVTDFTRDLILSGLNYIDRKFKYSKFFLIPFISTGIYACEGKDVNGVIFSKYEFILRAKLGVYKALFEYKGDSTLILNRR
;
A
#
# COMPACT_ATOMS: atom_id res chain seq x y z
N MET A 1 -29.98 47.83 -23.69
CA MET A 1 -29.46 46.73 -22.85
C MET A 1 -28.21 47.20 -22.14
N ASN A 2 -28.22 47.26 -20.80
CA ASN A 2 -27.19 47.94 -20.01
C ASN A 2 -26.16 46.93 -19.47
N ILE A 3 -25.33 46.42 -20.38
CA ILE A 3 -24.40 45.29 -20.18
C ILE A 3 -23.45 45.50 -18.97
N LYS A 4 -23.12 46.74 -18.60
CA LYS A 4 -22.22 47.01 -17.46
C LYS A 4 -22.80 46.69 -16.08
N LYS A 5 -24.13 46.74 -15.89
CA LYS A 5 -24.75 46.45 -14.58
C LYS A 5 -24.80 44.95 -14.28
N ASP A 6 -24.97 44.13 -15.31
CA ASP A 6 -25.10 42.67 -15.16
C ASP A 6 -23.74 42.02 -14.84
N TYR A 7 -22.64 42.50 -15.42
CA TYR A 7 -21.29 42.04 -15.08
C TYR A 7 -20.88 42.40 -13.64
N PHE A 8 -21.29 43.56 -13.15
CA PHE A 8 -20.98 43.98 -11.78
C PHE A 8 -21.71 43.11 -10.75
N LEU A 9 -22.96 42.74 -11.04
CA LEU A 9 -23.73 41.84 -10.18
C LEU A 9 -23.12 40.43 -10.16
N VAL A 10 -22.71 39.89 -11.30
CA VAL A 10 -22.07 38.56 -11.40
C VAL A 10 -20.72 38.51 -10.67
N ILE A 11 -19.88 39.56 -10.80
CA ILE A 11 -18.59 39.62 -10.09
C ILE A 11 -18.81 39.69 -8.58
N ILE A 12 -19.78 40.48 -8.10
CA ILE A 12 -20.12 40.55 -6.68
C ILE A 12 -20.62 39.19 -6.17
N THR A 13 -21.48 38.49 -6.92
CA THR A 13 -21.97 37.16 -6.51
C THR A 13 -20.83 36.13 -6.44
N ILE A 14 -19.90 36.13 -7.40
CA ILE A 14 -18.73 35.23 -7.38
C ILE A 14 -17.81 35.54 -6.19
N VAL A 15 -17.57 36.82 -5.89
CA VAL A 15 -16.73 37.24 -4.74
C VAL A 15 -17.41 36.90 -3.40
N ILE A 16 -18.72 37.06 -3.28
CA ILE A 16 -19.47 36.70 -2.06
C ILE A 16 -19.51 35.18 -1.88
N CYS A 17 -19.76 34.40 -2.95
CA CYS A 17 -19.77 32.94 -2.87
C CYS A 17 -18.38 32.36 -2.54
N SER A 18 -17.31 32.95 -3.05
CA SER A 18 -15.94 32.55 -2.72
C SER A 18 -15.55 32.97 -1.29
N ALA A 19 -15.94 34.16 -0.83
CA ALA A 19 -15.73 34.58 0.56
C ALA A 19 -16.54 33.72 1.56
N ALA A 20 -17.79 33.41 1.25
CA ALA A 20 -18.64 32.52 2.04
C ALA A 20 -18.09 31.08 2.05
N GLY A 21 -17.61 30.58 0.91
CA GLY A 21 -16.93 29.27 0.82
C GLY A 21 -15.65 29.20 1.65
N ILE A 22 -14.82 30.25 1.62
CA ILE A 22 -13.60 30.34 2.43
C ILE A 22 -13.94 30.47 3.93
N ALA A 23 -14.97 31.23 4.29
CA ALA A 23 -15.43 31.35 5.67
C ALA A 23 -16.01 30.03 6.19
N LEU A 24 -16.83 29.34 5.40
CA LEU A 24 -17.40 28.03 5.74
C LEU A 24 -16.29 26.99 5.88
N TRP A 25 -15.31 26.98 4.97
CA TRP A 25 -14.14 26.11 5.05
C TRP A 25 -13.29 26.38 6.30
N LYS A 26 -13.08 27.65 6.67
CA LYS A 26 -12.39 28.04 7.92
C LYS A 26 -13.18 27.61 9.15
N VAL A 27 -14.51 27.73 9.15
CA VAL A 27 -15.38 27.29 10.26
C VAL A 27 -15.39 25.77 10.40
N LEU A 28 -15.42 25.03 9.29
CA LEU A 28 -15.34 23.57 9.28
C LEU A 28 -13.97 23.08 9.78
N LYS A 29 -12.87 23.69 9.31
CA LYS A 29 -11.52 23.42 9.84
C LYS A 29 -11.38 23.74 11.33
N LYS A 30 -12.12 24.74 11.83
CA LYS A 30 -12.11 25.11 13.25
C LYS A 30 -12.92 24.13 14.09
N LYS A 31 -14.05 23.64 13.58
CA LYS A 31 -14.90 22.64 14.26
C LYS A 31 -14.19 21.31 14.51
N ASP A 32 -13.34 20.87 13.60
CA ASP A 32 -12.53 19.65 13.79
C ASP A 32 -11.33 19.86 14.74
N LYS A 33 -10.86 21.11 14.90
CA LYS A 33 -9.78 21.45 15.85
C LYS A 33 -10.26 21.62 17.30
N ASP A 34 -11.54 21.92 17.51
CA ASP A 34 -12.11 22.25 18.82
C ASP A 34 -12.98 21.12 19.42
N LEU A 35 -12.92 19.90 18.86
CA LEU A 35 -13.51 18.73 19.51
C LEU A 35 -12.76 18.46 20.83
N PRO A 36 -13.46 18.35 21.98
CA PRO A 36 -12.85 17.90 23.21
C PRO A 36 -12.07 16.60 22.97
N GLU A 37 -10.85 16.51 23.52
CA GLU A 37 -9.93 15.39 23.30
C GLU A 37 -10.61 14.01 23.47
N GLU A 38 -11.49 13.89 24.46
CA GLU A 38 -12.31 12.70 24.71
C GLU A 38 -13.20 12.31 23.51
N LYS A 39 -13.87 13.28 22.88
CA LYS A 39 -14.74 13.02 21.71
C LYS A 39 -13.91 12.67 20.46
N ALA A 40 -12.72 13.25 20.32
CA ALA A 40 -11.80 12.90 19.24
C ALA A 40 -11.28 11.46 19.40
N ILE A 41 -10.98 11.04 20.63
CA ILE A 41 -10.58 9.67 20.97
C ILE A 41 -11.74 8.69 20.68
N GLU A 42 -12.97 9.02 21.09
CA GLU A 42 -14.14 8.16 20.86
C GLU A 42 -14.40 7.96 19.36
N LYS A 43 -14.38 9.04 18.58
CA LYS A 43 -14.52 8.98 17.11
C LYS A 43 -13.45 8.08 16.48
N ARG A 44 -12.19 8.12 16.96
CA ARG A 44 -11.12 7.26 16.45
C ARG A 44 -11.34 5.79 16.80
N LYS A 45 -11.86 5.47 17.98
CA LYS A 45 -12.24 4.09 18.34
C LYS A 45 -13.33 3.55 17.42
N GLU A 46 -14.31 4.38 17.08
CA GLU A 46 -15.35 4.00 16.13
C GLU A 46 -14.79 3.73 14.73
N ILE A 47 -13.91 4.59 14.22
CA ILE A 47 -13.22 4.39 12.93
C ILE A 47 -12.42 3.08 12.93
N ILE A 48 -11.69 2.80 14.01
CA ILE A 48 -10.92 1.54 14.14
C ILE A 48 -11.86 0.33 14.06
N LYS A 49 -12.99 0.37 14.78
CA LYS A 49 -13.98 -0.72 14.74
C LYS A 49 -14.55 -0.92 13.33
N GLN A 50 -14.88 0.17 12.63
CA GLN A 50 -15.36 0.12 11.24
C GLN A 50 -14.30 -0.48 10.30
N LEU A 51 -13.03 -0.12 10.45
CA LEU A 51 -11.93 -0.69 9.67
C LEU A 51 -11.75 -2.19 9.93
N GLU A 52 -11.88 -2.64 11.18
CA GLU A 52 -11.83 -4.06 11.51
C GLU A 52 -12.97 -4.86 10.87
N GLU A 53 -14.19 -4.31 10.87
CA GLU A 53 -15.36 -4.90 10.21
C GLU A 53 -15.20 -4.92 8.68
N GLU A 54 -14.67 -3.85 8.08
CA GLU A 54 -14.38 -3.77 6.66
C GLU A 54 -13.31 -4.80 6.25
N LEU A 55 -12.24 -4.95 7.03
CA LEU A 55 -11.20 -5.95 6.78
C LEU A 55 -11.77 -7.39 6.76
N LYS A 56 -12.62 -7.73 7.74
CA LYS A 56 -13.27 -9.06 7.76
C LYS A 56 -14.12 -9.30 6.52
N THR A 57 -14.86 -8.26 6.10
CA THR A 57 -15.70 -8.31 4.90
C THR A 57 -14.85 -8.50 3.64
N GLN A 58 -13.76 -7.73 3.52
CA GLN A 58 -12.86 -7.82 2.37
C GLN A 58 -12.14 -9.17 2.32
N GLU A 59 -11.66 -9.70 3.44
CA GLU A 59 -11.06 -11.04 3.49
C GLU A 59 -12.02 -12.13 2.99
N HIS A 60 -13.30 -12.04 3.37
CA HIS A 60 -14.33 -12.93 2.83
C HIS A 60 -14.52 -12.78 1.32
N ASN A 61 -14.51 -11.54 0.81
CA ASN A 61 -14.60 -11.27 -0.63
C ASN A 61 -13.41 -11.84 -1.41
N LEU A 62 -12.18 -11.71 -0.86
CA LEU A 62 -10.98 -12.26 -1.52
C LEU A 62 -11.06 -13.78 -1.67
N LEU A 63 -11.58 -14.48 -0.66
CA LEU A 63 -11.83 -15.93 -0.75
C LEU A 63 -12.85 -16.26 -1.84
N GLY A 64 -13.90 -15.44 -1.99
CA GLY A 64 -14.90 -15.56 -3.06
C GLY A 64 -14.31 -15.40 -4.46
N GLU A 65 -13.34 -14.50 -4.63
CA GLU A 65 -12.59 -14.30 -5.88
C GLU A 65 -11.52 -15.39 -6.13
N GLY A 66 -11.39 -16.37 -5.23
CA GLY A 66 -10.46 -17.50 -5.37
C GLY A 66 -8.99 -17.18 -5.06
N ILE A 67 -8.74 -16.05 -4.40
CA ILE A 67 -7.42 -15.66 -3.86
C ILE A 67 -7.04 -16.62 -2.75
N VAL A 68 -5.79 -17.03 -2.73
CA VAL A 68 -5.28 -18.01 -1.78
C VAL A 68 -4.70 -17.28 -0.57
N LEU A 69 -5.15 -17.65 0.62
CA LEU A 69 -4.58 -17.17 1.88
C LEU A 69 -3.56 -18.18 2.41
N LEU A 70 -2.38 -17.71 2.81
CA LEU A 70 -1.33 -18.49 3.46
C LEU A 70 -0.88 -17.83 4.76
N ASP A 71 -0.36 -18.63 5.69
CA ASP A 71 0.24 -18.18 6.96
C ASP A 71 1.64 -18.77 7.14
N GLU A 72 2.45 -18.72 6.08
CA GLU A 72 3.73 -19.41 6.01
C GLU A 72 4.89 -18.48 6.37
N ASN A 73 5.88 -19.02 7.08
CA ASN A 73 7.11 -18.28 7.34
C ASN A 73 8.05 -18.38 6.13
N ILE A 74 8.48 -17.24 5.61
CA ILE A 74 9.26 -17.11 4.37
C ILE A 74 10.68 -17.71 4.46
N ASN A 75 11.18 -18.01 5.66
CA ASN A 75 12.60 -18.31 5.86
C ASN A 75 13.09 -19.63 5.24
N ASP A 76 12.36 -20.76 5.28
CA ASP A 76 12.89 -22.02 4.72
C ASP A 76 11.83 -23.02 4.20
N ASP A 77 10.57 -22.98 4.66
CA ASP A 77 9.55 -23.95 4.23
C ASP A 77 8.78 -23.56 2.96
N LEU A 78 9.00 -22.35 2.43
CA LEU A 78 8.34 -21.87 1.21
C LEU A 78 8.50 -22.82 0.02
N ASP A 79 9.67 -23.43 -0.15
CA ASP A 79 9.93 -24.35 -1.28
C ASP A 79 9.02 -25.58 -1.28
N LYS A 80 8.44 -25.93 -0.12
CA LYS A 80 7.49 -27.05 0.03
C LYS A 80 6.04 -26.59 -0.03
N THR A 81 5.79 -25.28 -0.03
CA THR A 81 4.44 -24.72 -0.07
C THR A 81 3.78 -25.10 -1.39
N LYS A 82 2.61 -25.73 -1.27
CA LYS A 82 1.74 -26.05 -2.41
C LYS A 82 0.50 -25.20 -2.36
N VAL A 83 0.10 -24.66 -3.51
CA VAL A 83 -1.14 -23.90 -3.66
C VAL A 83 -2.07 -24.66 -4.58
N LYS A 84 -3.24 -25.07 -4.06
CA LYS A 84 -4.19 -25.93 -4.79
C LYS A 84 -3.53 -27.20 -5.36
N GLY A 85 -2.58 -27.77 -4.61
CA GLY A 85 -1.81 -28.95 -5.01
C GLY A 85 -0.65 -28.70 -5.99
N LEU A 86 -0.44 -27.45 -6.42
CA LEU A 86 0.65 -27.06 -7.32
C LEU A 86 1.87 -26.57 -6.54
N ASP A 87 3.05 -27.01 -6.96
CA ASP A 87 4.31 -26.47 -6.47
C ASP A 87 4.49 -25.05 -7.03
N ILE A 88 4.46 -24.05 -6.16
CA ILE A 88 4.53 -22.66 -6.60
C ILE A 88 5.96 -22.27 -6.98
N PHE A 89 6.97 -22.77 -6.27
CA PHE A 89 8.38 -22.42 -6.51
C PHE A 89 9.05 -23.25 -7.62
N THR A 90 8.42 -23.30 -8.80
CA THR A 90 9.00 -23.83 -10.03
C THR A 90 9.63 -22.73 -10.88
N ASP A 91 10.66 -23.05 -11.67
CA ASP A 91 11.54 -22.06 -12.31
C ASP A 91 10.80 -20.93 -13.06
N GLY A 92 11.09 -19.69 -12.65
CA GLY A 92 10.62 -18.47 -13.30
C GLY A 92 9.16 -18.07 -13.05
N SER A 93 8.40 -18.88 -12.29
CA SER A 93 6.94 -18.79 -12.20
C SER A 93 6.41 -17.91 -11.05
N VAL A 94 7.24 -17.64 -10.04
CA VAL A 94 6.85 -16.90 -8.83
C VAL A 94 7.45 -15.49 -8.83
N VAL A 95 6.63 -14.56 -8.38
CA VAL A 95 7.03 -13.23 -7.98
C VAL A 95 6.81 -13.09 -6.48
N LEU A 96 7.88 -12.88 -5.73
CA LEU A 96 7.84 -12.57 -4.31
C LEU A 96 7.69 -11.06 -4.15
N VAL A 97 6.61 -10.61 -3.53
CA VAL A 97 6.48 -9.19 -3.17
C VAL A 97 7.21 -8.93 -1.87
N ASN A 98 8.11 -7.96 -1.89
CA ASN A 98 8.95 -7.58 -0.78
C ASN A 98 8.56 -6.20 -0.24
N ALA A 99 8.39 -6.09 1.08
CA ALA A 99 8.31 -4.81 1.78
C ALA A 99 9.72 -4.23 1.93
N ALA A 100 10.19 -3.55 0.88
CA ALA A 100 11.54 -3.03 0.78
C ALA A 100 11.75 -1.73 1.57
N ASN A 101 13.02 -1.40 1.82
CA ASN A 101 13.39 -0.08 2.29
C ASN A 101 13.58 0.92 1.13
N ASP A 102 13.62 2.20 1.46
CA ASP A 102 13.75 3.35 0.54
C ASP A 102 15.01 3.34 -0.34
N THR A 103 16.04 2.58 0.02
CA THR A 103 17.27 2.44 -0.77
C THR A 103 17.34 1.12 -1.54
N PHE A 104 16.28 0.29 -1.46
CA PHE A 104 16.27 -1.09 -1.95
C PHE A 104 17.48 -1.90 -1.48
N SER A 105 18.00 -1.62 -0.29
CA SER A 105 19.14 -2.38 0.26
C SER A 105 18.68 -3.75 0.78
N ILE A 106 19.60 -4.73 0.73
CA ILE A 106 19.34 -6.08 1.22
C ILE A 106 19.22 -6.11 2.76
N GLY A 107 18.58 -7.15 3.30
CA GLY A 107 18.56 -7.41 4.74
C GLY A 107 17.64 -6.48 5.54
N GLY A 108 18.16 -5.93 6.65
CA GLY A 108 17.36 -5.17 7.62
C GLY A 108 16.60 -6.06 8.60
N GLY A 109 15.44 -5.59 9.07
CA GLY A 109 14.53 -6.35 9.95
C GLY A 109 13.29 -6.85 9.21
N GLY A 110 12.61 -7.85 9.80
CA GLY A 110 11.33 -8.35 9.31
C GLY A 110 11.39 -9.00 7.93
N LEU A 111 10.40 -8.70 7.10
CA LEU A 111 10.15 -9.35 5.81
C LEU A 111 11.26 -9.16 4.77
N ASN A 112 11.86 -7.97 4.68
CA ASN A 112 12.96 -7.72 3.73
C ASN A 112 14.15 -8.64 4.00
N LYS A 113 14.45 -8.88 5.28
CA LYS A 113 15.48 -9.84 5.68
C LYS A 113 15.11 -11.27 5.30
N ALA A 114 13.89 -11.70 5.61
CA ALA A 114 13.41 -13.04 5.29
C ALA A 114 13.49 -13.34 3.78
N ILE A 115 13.04 -12.40 2.94
CA ILE A 115 13.13 -12.53 1.48
C ILE A 115 14.59 -12.52 1.02
N THR A 116 15.42 -11.63 1.57
CA THR A 116 16.87 -11.58 1.26
C THR A 116 17.53 -12.93 1.53
N ASP A 117 17.33 -13.49 2.74
CA ASP A 117 17.92 -14.76 3.15
C ASP A 117 17.43 -15.91 2.26
N TYR A 118 16.14 -15.91 1.92
CA TYR A 118 15.54 -16.90 1.02
C TYR A 118 16.16 -16.84 -0.39
N VAL A 119 16.26 -15.66 -1.01
CA VAL A 119 16.77 -15.57 -2.38
C VAL A 119 18.30 -15.67 -2.47
N ALA A 120 19.04 -15.38 -1.39
CA ALA A 120 20.49 -15.50 -1.36
C ALA A 120 20.96 -16.92 -1.69
N LYS A 121 20.27 -17.94 -1.16
CA LYS A 121 20.52 -19.37 -1.46
C LYS A 121 20.15 -19.77 -2.90
N ARG A 122 19.56 -18.86 -3.69
CA ARG A 122 19.00 -19.09 -5.04
C ARG A 122 19.54 -18.06 -6.04
N ASN A 123 20.80 -17.66 -5.85
CA ASN A 123 21.52 -16.67 -6.65
C ASN A 123 20.75 -15.35 -6.85
N GLY A 124 19.88 -14.95 -5.92
CA GLY A 124 19.17 -13.67 -5.97
C GLY A 124 20.03 -12.44 -5.66
N LEU A 125 21.28 -12.64 -5.26
CA LEU A 125 22.25 -11.60 -4.96
C LEU A 125 23.46 -11.69 -5.91
N ASN A 126 24.07 -10.55 -6.21
CA ASN A 126 25.34 -10.48 -6.94
C ASN A 126 26.56 -10.66 -6.02
N GLU A 127 27.76 -10.71 -6.60
CA GLU A 127 29.04 -10.86 -5.88
C GLU A 127 29.30 -9.80 -4.79
N ASN A 128 28.63 -8.65 -4.86
CA ASN A 128 28.74 -7.55 -3.91
C ASN A 128 27.64 -7.57 -2.84
N ASN A 129 26.92 -8.68 -2.67
CA ASN A 129 25.76 -8.80 -1.78
C ASN A 129 24.69 -7.72 -2.03
N LYS A 130 24.38 -7.45 -3.31
CA LYS A 130 23.24 -6.60 -3.71
C LYS A 130 22.26 -7.42 -4.52
N TRP A 131 21.00 -6.98 -4.58
CA TRP A 131 19.98 -7.61 -5.43
C TRP A 131 20.50 -7.81 -6.86
N ARG A 132 20.40 -9.04 -7.36
CA ARG A 132 20.83 -9.39 -8.72
C ARG A 132 19.87 -8.76 -9.73
N MET A 133 20.43 -8.01 -10.67
CA MET A 133 19.67 -7.33 -11.73
C MET A 133 18.51 -6.48 -11.20
N LEU A 134 18.80 -5.62 -10.21
CA LEU A 134 17.83 -4.67 -9.69
C LEU A 134 17.55 -3.56 -10.72
N PHE A 135 16.29 -3.39 -11.09
CA PHE A 135 15.84 -2.33 -11.98
C PHE A 135 14.68 -1.55 -11.36
N GLY A 136 14.74 -0.22 -11.45
CA GLY A 136 13.62 0.66 -11.09
C GLY A 136 12.41 0.44 -12.01
N GLY A 137 11.22 0.69 -11.47
CA GLY A 137 9.97 0.65 -12.21
C GLY A 137 9.69 1.95 -12.95
N ASP A 138 9.21 1.85 -14.19
CA ASP A 138 8.53 2.98 -14.85
C ASP A 138 7.04 2.94 -14.46
N THR A 139 6.76 3.41 -13.24
CA THR A 139 5.47 3.28 -12.57
C THR A 139 4.88 4.64 -12.19
N GLY A 140 5.18 5.67 -12.98
CA GLY A 140 4.66 7.02 -12.79
C GLY A 140 5.06 7.60 -11.44
N GLU A 141 4.08 7.93 -10.60
CA GLU A 141 4.28 8.51 -9.27
C GLU A 141 5.02 7.57 -8.30
N PHE A 142 5.01 6.26 -8.55
CA PHE A 142 5.64 5.24 -7.70
C PHE A 142 7.03 4.80 -8.19
N LYS A 143 7.65 5.52 -9.16
CA LYS A 143 8.94 5.12 -9.76
C LYS A 143 10.07 4.90 -8.73
N ASP A 144 10.06 5.66 -7.64
CA ASP A 144 11.06 5.59 -6.57
C ASP A 144 10.66 4.60 -5.46
N ARG A 145 9.50 3.96 -5.58
CA ARG A 145 8.95 3.00 -4.61
C ARG A 145 8.78 1.60 -5.18
N ILE A 146 8.99 1.41 -6.47
CA ILE A 146 8.85 0.13 -7.14
C ILE A 146 10.16 -0.22 -7.86
N ALA A 147 10.67 -1.40 -7.56
CA ALA A 147 11.77 -2.01 -8.31
C ALA A 147 11.52 -3.50 -8.47
N TYR A 148 12.25 -4.17 -9.36
CA TYR A 148 12.28 -5.62 -9.39
C TYR A 148 13.71 -6.15 -9.50
N SER A 149 13.91 -7.36 -9.00
CA SER A 149 15.16 -8.12 -9.15
C SER A 149 14.85 -9.58 -9.52
N VAL A 150 15.89 -10.36 -9.79
CA VAL A 150 15.74 -11.75 -10.26
C VAL A 150 16.53 -12.73 -9.40
N TYR A 151 15.98 -13.92 -9.19
CA TYR A 151 16.63 -15.07 -8.56
C TYR A 151 16.31 -16.32 -9.39
N ASP A 152 16.97 -17.45 -9.15
CA ASP A 152 16.90 -18.58 -10.10
C ASP A 152 15.49 -19.15 -10.29
N LYS A 153 14.66 -19.11 -9.25
CA LYS A 153 13.28 -19.61 -9.32
C LYS A 153 12.25 -18.53 -9.66
N GLY A 154 12.64 -17.26 -9.88
CA GLY A 154 11.65 -16.22 -10.12
C GLY A 154 12.15 -14.78 -9.99
N ARG A 155 11.25 -13.90 -9.54
CA ARG A 155 11.50 -12.47 -9.40
C ARG A 155 11.11 -11.96 -8.02
N VAL A 156 11.73 -10.88 -7.59
CA VAL A 156 11.28 -10.14 -6.41
C VAL A 156 10.73 -8.81 -6.89
N LEU A 157 9.48 -8.51 -6.55
CA LEU A 157 8.87 -7.19 -6.71
C LEU A 157 9.09 -6.42 -5.40
N HIS A 158 9.95 -5.41 -5.43
CA HIS A 158 10.27 -4.58 -4.29
C HIS A 158 9.30 -3.40 -4.22
N LEU A 159 8.55 -3.30 -3.13
CA LEU A 159 7.65 -2.19 -2.84
C LEU A 159 8.11 -1.45 -1.59
N VAL A 160 8.39 -0.15 -1.72
CA VAL A 160 8.66 0.74 -0.60
C VAL A 160 7.33 1.30 -0.09
N GLY A 161 6.77 0.59 0.89
CA GLY A 161 5.50 0.97 1.51
C GLY A 161 5.54 2.34 2.20
N LEU A 162 4.36 2.85 2.51
CA LEU A 162 4.21 4.08 3.28
C LEU A 162 4.68 3.88 4.74
N LYS A 163 5.36 4.86 5.33
CA LYS A 163 5.70 4.97 6.76
C LYS A 163 4.67 5.84 7.49
N GLY A 164 4.27 5.46 8.72
CA GLY A 164 3.31 6.27 9.48
C GLY A 164 3.74 7.72 9.68
N ASP A 165 5.03 7.96 9.91
CA ASP A 165 5.60 9.29 10.11
C ASP A 165 5.81 10.10 8.80
N GLU A 166 5.54 9.49 7.64
CA GLU A 166 5.64 10.17 6.34
C GLU A 166 4.29 10.65 5.79
N VAL A 167 3.16 10.19 6.34
CA VAL A 167 1.80 10.54 5.89
C VAL A 167 1.63 12.07 5.75
N GLY A 168 1.88 12.81 6.83
CA GLY A 168 1.79 14.28 6.80
C GLY A 168 2.86 14.94 5.92
N LYS A 169 4.06 14.36 5.81
CA LYS A 169 5.16 14.87 4.97
C LYS A 169 4.83 14.79 3.49
N LEU A 170 4.05 13.79 3.10
CA LEU A 170 3.53 13.61 1.74
C LEU A 170 2.19 14.32 1.51
N ASN A 171 1.76 15.18 2.43
CA ASN A 171 0.51 15.94 2.31
C ASN A 171 -0.74 15.03 2.18
N LEU A 172 -0.69 13.83 2.77
CA LEU A 172 -1.79 12.86 2.79
C LEU A 172 -2.61 12.98 4.08
N LYS A 173 -3.90 12.70 3.97
CA LYS A 173 -4.79 12.37 5.09
C LYS A 173 -4.57 10.93 5.50
N ILE A 174 -4.85 10.59 6.76
CA ILE A 174 -4.75 9.19 7.20
C ILE A 174 -5.68 8.28 6.40
N GLU A 175 -6.83 8.79 5.94
CA GLU A 175 -7.78 8.04 5.12
C GLU A 175 -7.20 7.62 3.76
N GLU A 176 -6.26 8.41 3.21
CA GLU A 176 -5.64 8.17 1.91
C GLU A 176 -4.55 7.08 1.97
N VAL A 177 -4.16 6.61 3.17
CA VAL A 177 -3.21 5.49 3.32
C VAL A 177 -3.70 4.21 2.65
N THR A 178 -5.02 3.98 2.69
CA THR A 178 -5.65 2.82 2.03
C THR A 178 -5.47 2.90 0.52
N ASP A 179 -5.82 4.03 -0.10
CA ASP A 179 -5.71 4.23 -1.54
C ASP A 179 -4.24 4.23 -2.00
N PHE A 180 -3.36 4.91 -1.27
CA PHE A 180 -1.92 4.90 -1.56
C PHE A 180 -1.36 3.46 -1.58
N THR A 181 -1.71 2.66 -0.57
CA THR A 181 -1.23 1.27 -0.48
C THR A 181 -1.81 0.41 -1.60
N ARG A 182 -3.10 0.61 -1.93
CA ARG A 182 -3.76 -0.06 -3.04
C ARG A 182 -3.04 0.23 -4.37
N ASP A 183 -2.85 1.51 -4.67
CA ASP A 183 -2.31 1.97 -5.95
C ASP A 183 -0.83 1.58 -6.12
N LEU A 184 -0.05 1.59 -5.03
CA LEU A 184 1.32 1.09 -5.02
C LEU A 184 1.39 -0.40 -5.41
N ILE A 185 0.54 -1.24 -4.80
CA ILE A 185 0.53 -2.68 -5.08
C ILE A 185 0.05 -2.93 -6.52
N LEU A 186 -1.08 -2.36 -6.92
CA LEU A 186 -1.61 -2.51 -8.28
C LEU A 186 -0.59 -2.06 -9.34
N SER A 187 0.09 -0.92 -9.11
CA SER A 187 1.12 -0.43 -10.00
C SER A 187 2.29 -1.40 -10.12
N GLY A 188 2.71 -2.01 -9.00
CA GLY A 188 3.79 -2.99 -8.98
C GLY A 188 3.43 -4.29 -9.70
N LEU A 189 2.25 -4.86 -9.41
CA LEU A 189 1.77 -6.09 -10.05
C LEU A 189 1.61 -5.90 -11.57
N ASN A 190 0.90 -4.84 -11.98
CA ASN A 190 0.70 -4.51 -13.39
C ASN A 190 2.03 -4.25 -14.11
N TYR A 191 3.01 -3.63 -13.44
CA TYR A 191 4.32 -3.42 -14.01
C TYR A 191 5.04 -4.76 -14.29
N ILE A 192 4.99 -5.70 -13.34
CA ILE A 192 5.56 -7.04 -13.53
C ILE A 192 4.88 -7.77 -14.69
N ASP A 193 3.56 -7.76 -14.79
CA ASP A 193 2.86 -8.46 -15.89
C ASP A 193 3.15 -7.84 -17.26
N ARG A 194 3.20 -6.50 -17.34
CA ARG A 194 3.58 -5.81 -18.59
C ARG A 194 5.01 -6.16 -19.01
N LYS A 195 5.92 -6.26 -18.04
CA LYS A 195 7.34 -6.54 -18.29
C LYS A 195 7.60 -8.01 -18.59
N PHE A 196 6.83 -8.91 -17.97
CA PHE A 196 7.02 -10.35 -18.02
C PHE A 196 5.71 -11.05 -18.34
N LYS A 197 5.61 -11.60 -19.55
CA LYS A 197 4.39 -12.24 -20.06
C LYS A 197 3.91 -13.48 -19.27
N TYR A 198 4.67 -13.98 -18.28
CA TYR A 198 4.38 -15.27 -17.62
C TYR A 198 4.82 -15.31 -16.15
N SER A 199 4.28 -14.43 -15.31
CA SER A 199 4.23 -14.70 -13.87
C SER A 199 3.01 -15.59 -13.62
N LYS A 200 3.17 -16.72 -12.92
CA LYS A 200 2.02 -17.59 -12.58
C LYS A 200 1.47 -17.26 -11.20
N PHE A 201 2.35 -16.87 -10.29
CA PHE A 201 2.02 -16.66 -8.88
C PHE A 201 2.62 -15.37 -8.36
N PHE A 202 1.81 -14.56 -7.68
CA PHE A 202 2.29 -13.50 -6.81
C PHE A 202 2.12 -13.91 -5.36
N LEU A 203 3.22 -13.97 -4.60
CA LEU A 203 3.19 -14.11 -3.15
C LEU A 203 3.29 -12.74 -2.51
N ILE A 204 2.19 -12.27 -1.94
CA ILE A 204 1.97 -10.88 -1.53
C ILE A 204 1.83 -10.83 -0.02
N PRO A 205 2.67 -10.09 0.71
CA PRO A 205 2.51 -9.86 2.13
C PRO A 205 1.77 -8.55 2.42
N PHE A 206 1.41 -8.34 3.68
CA PHE A 206 0.99 -7.02 4.13
C PHE A 206 2.18 -6.05 4.21
N ILE A 207 2.30 -5.14 3.26
CA ILE A 207 3.30 -4.07 3.30
C ILE A 207 2.91 -2.99 4.31
N SER A 208 3.89 -2.20 4.79
CA SER A 208 3.68 -1.11 5.76
C SER A 208 3.18 -1.49 7.16
N THR A 209 2.91 -2.76 7.44
CA THR A 209 2.36 -3.20 8.75
C THR A 209 3.42 -3.51 9.83
N GLY A 210 4.69 -3.67 9.42
CA GLY A 210 5.82 -3.96 10.29
C GLY A 210 6.54 -2.72 10.81
N ILE A 211 7.83 -2.58 10.48
CA ILE A 211 8.68 -1.47 10.96
C ILE A 211 8.21 -0.08 10.51
N TYR A 212 7.42 0.00 9.44
CA TYR A 212 6.88 1.24 8.90
C TYR A 212 5.56 1.66 9.57
N ALA A 213 4.95 0.76 10.35
CA ALA A 213 3.78 1.09 11.14
C ALA A 213 4.20 1.81 12.43
N CYS A 214 3.88 3.10 12.48
CA CYS A 214 4.03 3.96 13.64
C CYS A 214 2.85 4.94 13.73
N GLU A 215 2.70 5.55 14.91
CA GLU A 215 1.78 6.67 15.08
C GLU A 215 2.28 7.91 14.33
N GLY A 216 1.36 8.81 14.00
CA GLY A 216 1.70 9.99 13.22
C GLY A 216 0.62 11.05 13.22
N LYS A 217 0.87 12.09 12.44
CA LYS A 217 -0.06 13.18 12.15
C LYS A 217 -0.19 13.33 10.65
N ASP A 218 -1.42 13.46 10.19
CA ASP A 218 -1.71 13.68 8.78
C ASP A 218 -1.59 15.16 8.37
N VAL A 219 -1.87 15.47 7.11
CA VAL A 219 -1.82 16.83 6.54
C VAL A 219 -2.69 17.86 7.28
N ASN A 220 -3.79 17.42 7.91
CA ASN A 220 -4.70 18.31 8.64
C ASN A 220 -4.34 18.38 10.14
N GLY A 221 -3.29 17.68 10.56
CA GLY A 221 -2.85 17.58 11.94
C GLY A 221 -3.63 16.55 12.75
N VAL A 222 -4.40 15.67 12.10
CA VAL A 222 -5.15 14.63 12.81
C VAL A 222 -4.18 13.55 13.26
N ILE A 223 -4.15 13.28 14.56
CA ILE A 223 -3.34 12.21 15.15
C ILE A 223 -3.99 10.87 14.84
N PHE A 224 -3.18 9.88 14.50
CA PHE A 224 -3.60 8.50 14.32
C PHE A 224 -2.64 7.55 15.03
N SER A 225 -3.18 6.42 15.48
CA SER A 225 -2.40 5.38 16.13
C SER A 225 -1.68 4.51 15.11
N LYS A 226 -0.62 3.84 15.56
CA LYS A 226 0.00 2.73 14.80
C LYS A 226 -1.03 1.69 14.34
N TYR A 227 -2.02 1.39 15.17
CA TYR A 227 -3.02 0.37 14.87
C TYR A 227 -3.97 0.80 13.74
N GLU A 228 -4.48 2.04 13.77
CA GLU A 228 -5.27 2.58 12.67
C GLU A 228 -4.49 2.54 11.35
N PHE A 229 -3.22 2.95 11.37
CA PHE A 229 -2.35 2.90 10.20
C PHE A 229 -2.21 1.47 9.64
N ILE A 230 -1.98 0.47 10.50
CA ILE A 230 -1.91 -0.95 10.10
C ILE A 230 -3.21 -1.38 9.43
N LEU A 231 -4.38 -1.07 10.02
CA LEU A 231 -5.66 -1.47 9.46
C LEU A 231 -5.88 -0.88 8.07
N ARG A 232 -5.54 0.40 7.88
CA ARG A 232 -5.65 1.06 6.57
C ARG A 232 -4.70 0.50 5.52
N ALA A 233 -3.46 0.18 5.90
CA ALA A 233 -2.49 -0.45 5.01
C ALA A 233 -2.96 -1.86 4.60
N LYS A 234 -3.44 -2.68 5.56
CA LYS A 234 -4.04 -3.99 5.27
C LYS A 234 -5.23 -3.88 4.32
N LEU A 235 -6.09 -2.88 4.54
CA LEU A 235 -7.25 -2.66 3.69
C LEU A 235 -6.85 -2.28 2.26
N GLY A 236 -5.79 -1.48 2.11
CA GLY A 236 -5.24 -1.15 0.79
C GLY A 236 -4.70 -2.38 0.06
N VAL A 237 -4.03 -3.29 0.77
CA VAL A 237 -3.61 -4.58 0.22
C VAL A 237 -4.82 -5.38 -0.25
N TYR A 238 -5.85 -5.56 0.59
CA TYR A 238 -7.06 -6.28 0.20
C TYR A 238 -7.73 -5.69 -1.04
N LYS A 239 -7.91 -4.37 -1.08
CA LYS A 239 -8.50 -3.69 -2.25
C LYS A 239 -7.67 -3.91 -3.51
N ALA A 240 -6.34 -3.83 -3.43
CA ALA A 240 -5.48 -4.11 -4.58
C ALA A 240 -5.64 -5.55 -5.09
N LEU A 241 -5.72 -6.53 -4.21
CA LEU A 241 -5.89 -7.92 -4.63
C LEU A 241 -7.25 -8.17 -5.28
N PHE A 242 -8.31 -7.56 -4.76
CA PHE A 242 -9.67 -7.65 -5.34
C PHE A 242 -9.77 -6.97 -6.71
N GLU A 243 -9.11 -5.82 -6.86
CA GLU A 243 -9.18 -5.00 -8.08
C GLU A 243 -8.22 -5.46 -9.17
N TYR A 244 -7.17 -6.22 -8.85
CA TYR A 244 -6.23 -6.73 -9.83
C TYR A 244 -6.93 -7.64 -10.87
N LYS A 245 -6.67 -7.37 -12.16
CA LYS A 245 -7.29 -8.05 -13.31
C LYS A 245 -6.30 -8.79 -14.21
N GLY A 246 -5.09 -9.07 -13.73
CA GLY A 246 -4.15 -9.90 -14.47
C GLY A 246 -4.41 -11.40 -14.27
N ASP A 247 -3.73 -12.21 -15.07
CA ASP A 247 -3.93 -13.66 -15.13
C ASP A 247 -3.16 -14.45 -14.06
N SER A 248 -2.33 -13.77 -13.27
CA SER A 248 -1.53 -14.41 -12.22
C SER A 248 -2.41 -14.83 -11.04
N THR A 249 -2.13 -16.01 -10.49
CA THR A 249 -2.75 -16.43 -9.22
C THR A 249 -2.19 -15.60 -8.08
N LEU A 250 -3.05 -14.91 -7.36
CA LEU A 250 -2.69 -14.13 -6.18
C LEU A 250 -2.71 -15.00 -4.94
N ILE A 251 -1.63 -14.88 -4.15
CA ILE A 251 -1.47 -15.56 -2.88
C ILE A 251 -1.13 -14.50 -1.84
N LEU A 252 -2.02 -14.27 -0.89
CA LEU A 252 -1.75 -13.40 0.25
C LEU A 252 -1.10 -14.19 1.37
N ASN A 253 0.16 -13.89 1.70
CA ASN A 253 0.81 -14.39 2.90
C ASN A 253 0.55 -13.42 4.07
N ARG A 254 -0.17 -13.88 5.08
CA ARG A 254 -0.57 -13.07 6.24
C ARG A 254 0.50 -13.05 7.34
N ARG A 255 1.59 -13.83 7.19
CA ARG A 255 2.63 -14.04 8.20
C ARG A 255 4.00 -13.49 7.78
#